data_AF-L1IXZ5-F1
#
_entry.id   AF-L1IXZ5-F1
#
_cell.length_a   1.000
_cell.length_b   1.000
_cell.length_c   1.000
_cell.angle_alpha   90.00
_cell.angle_beta   90.00
_cell.angle_gamma   90.00
#
_symmetry.space_group_name_H-M   'P 1'
#
loop_
_entity.id
_entity.type
_entity.pdbx_description
1 polymer ?
#
loop_
_entity_poly.entity_id
_entity_poly.type
_entity_poly.pdbx_seq_one_letter_code
_entity_poly.pdbx_strand_id
1 'polypeptide(L)'
;MKEKEKNAKVTKAVSLDCEMVGVGERGRDSCLARVTIVNEFLDVIYFRNVIPSQEVTDLRSHITGLTLDDLKEEAGAVPLETVQQEVSSLLKDKILVGHALRNDLSVLMLSHPVRSTRDTAKFKVLRQAGSNGMPRLKDLAAFHLNQKIQDGVHDPIEDARAAMQLYVKFKDMWESSYDVYACKVRCLPDVHAC
;
A
#
# COMPACT_ATOMS: atom_id res chain seq x y z
N MET A 1 7.28 27.98 -12.15
CA MET A 1 7.52 27.16 -13.36
C MET A 1 6.64 25.92 -13.22
N LYS A 2 5.67 25.71 -14.11
CA LYS A 2 4.83 24.51 -14.08
C LYS A 2 5.67 23.36 -14.65
N GLU A 3 6.08 22.42 -13.81
CA GLU A 3 6.66 21.16 -14.30
C GLU A 3 5.64 20.51 -15.22
N LYS A 4 6.07 20.17 -16.43
CA LYS A 4 5.25 19.39 -17.37
C LYS A 4 4.97 18.05 -16.70
N GLU A 5 3.69 17.70 -16.54
CA GLU A 5 3.26 16.35 -16.17
C GLU A 5 3.91 15.36 -17.13
N LYS A 6 4.95 14.68 -16.67
CA LYS A 6 5.37 13.42 -17.27
C LYS A 6 4.24 12.45 -16.94
N ASN A 7 3.54 11.93 -17.96
CA ASN A 7 2.63 10.80 -17.75
C ASN A 7 3.45 9.63 -17.21
N ALA A 8 3.44 9.46 -15.88
CA ALA A 8 4.17 8.42 -15.19
C ALA A 8 3.65 7.06 -15.68
N LYS A 9 4.56 6.23 -16.20
CA LYS A 9 4.19 4.94 -16.79
C LYS A 9 3.80 3.97 -15.69
N VAL A 10 2.67 3.28 -15.86
CA VAL A 10 2.31 2.14 -15.00
C VAL A 10 3.26 0.96 -15.29
N THR A 11 3.89 0.43 -14.25
CA THR A 11 4.83 -0.70 -14.30
C THR A 11 4.16 -2.02 -13.92
N LYS A 12 4.91 -3.12 -13.92
CA LYS A 12 4.39 -4.46 -13.56
C LYS A 12 4.12 -4.57 -12.06
N ALA A 13 5.00 -4.02 -11.23
CA ALA A 13 4.74 -3.82 -9.80
C ALA A 13 4.31 -2.38 -9.52
N VAL A 14 3.41 -2.21 -8.56
CA VAL A 14 2.96 -0.91 -8.05
C VAL A 14 2.87 -0.99 -6.54
N SER A 15 3.16 0.10 -5.84
CA SER A 15 3.05 0.16 -4.37
C SER A 15 1.87 1.03 -3.97
N LEU A 16 1.10 0.55 -3.01
CA LEU A 16 -0.10 1.19 -2.46
C LEU A 16 0.16 1.60 -1.02
N ASP A 17 -0.30 2.80 -0.68
CA ASP A 17 -0.42 3.26 0.70
C ASP A 17 -1.69 4.12 0.86
N CYS A 18 -2.38 3.99 1.98
CA CYS A 18 -3.61 4.70 2.29
C CYS A 18 -3.53 5.39 3.65
N GLU A 19 -4.04 6.62 3.72
CA GLU A 19 -4.34 7.27 5.00
C GLU A 19 -5.81 7.08 5.34
N MET A 20 -6.07 6.83 6.62
CA MET A 20 -7.41 6.56 7.13
C MET A 20 -7.81 7.52 8.24
N VAL A 21 -9.07 7.91 8.23
CA VAL A 21 -9.73 8.63 9.32
C VAL A 21 -10.55 7.65 10.16
N GLY A 22 -10.79 8.03 11.41
CA GLY A 22 -11.68 7.35 12.34
C GLY A 22 -13.14 7.69 12.10
N VAL A 23 -13.99 6.66 12.06
CA VAL A 23 -15.45 6.77 11.96
C VAL A 23 -16.12 5.94 13.07
N GLY A 24 -17.43 6.12 13.23
CA GLY A 24 -18.21 5.40 14.25
C GLY A 24 -17.90 5.86 15.68
N GLU A 25 -18.28 5.03 16.66
CA GLU A 25 -18.16 5.38 18.08
C GLU A 25 -16.68 5.62 18.45
N ARG A 26 -16.33 6.88 18.77
CA ARG A 26 -14.97 7.31 19.14
C ARG A 26 -13.90 7.02 18.09
N GLY A 27 -14.25 6.96 16.80
CA GLY A 27 -13.28 6.80 15.71
C GLY A 27 -12.56 5.45 15.67
N ARG A 28 -13.16 4.41 16.27
CA ARG A 28 -12.56 3.05 16.35
C ARG A 28 -12.43 2.40 14.98
N ASP A 29 -13.40 2.61 14.10
CA ASP A 29 -13.39 2.05 12.76
C ASP A 29 -12.61 2.98 11.82
N SER A 30 -11.97 2.39 10.81
CA SER A 30 -11.17 3.16 9.85
C SER A 30 -11.90 3.30 8.52
N CYS A 31 -11.91 4.50 7.96
CA CYS A 31 -12.43 4.79 6.62
C CYS A 31 -11.33 5.45 5.78
N LEU A 32 -11.30 5.15 4.49
CA LEU A 32 -10.31 5.73 3.57
C LEU A 32 -10.48 7.24 3.46
N ALA A 33 -9.37 7.97 3.50
CA ALA A 33 -9.36 9.42 3.34
C ALA A 33 -8.30 9.93 2.34
N ARG A 34 -7.24 9.15 2.10
CA ARG A 34 -6.27 9.43 1.03
C ARG A 34 -5.68 8.12 0.54
N VAL A 35 -5.36 8.06 -0.75
CA VAL A 35 -4.70 6.91 -1.36
C VAL A 35 -3.61 7.37 -2.32
N THR A 36 -2.48 6.66 -2.27
CA THR A 36 -1.34 6.87 -3.15
C THR A 36 -0.93 5.57 -3.80
N ILE A 37 -0.62 5.62 -5.10
CA ILE A 37 0.02 4.53 -5.82
C ILE A 37 1.26 5.04 -6.56
N VAL A 38 2.37 4.34 -6.37
CA VAL A 38 3.64 4.61 -7.08
C VAL A 38 4.06 3.43 -7.95
N ASN A 39 4.77 3.71 -9.04
CA ASN A 39 5.34 2.69 -9.93
C ASN A 39 6.72 2.21 -9.43
N GLU A 40 7.34 1.26 -10.14
CA GLU A 40 8.70 0.75 -9.83
C GLU A 40 9.80 1.81 -9.95
N PHE A 41 9.54 2.91 -10.67
CA PHE A 41 10.44 4.06 -10.79
C PHE A 41 10.24 5.11 -9.70
N LEU A 42 9.34 4.84 -8.73
CA LEU A 42 8.99 5.74 -7.63
C LEU A 42 8.21 6.99 -8.06
N ASP A 43 7.72 7.02 -9.31
CA ASP A 43 6.80 8.06 -9.77
C ASP A 43 5.40 7.80 -9.21
N VAL A 44 4.73 8.87 -8.78
CA VAL A 44 3.33 8.82 -8.38
C VAL A 44 2.47 8.64 -9.64
N ILE A 45 1.74 7.53 -9.70
CA ILE A 45 0.80 7.23 -10.80
C ILE A 45 -0.65 7.45 -10.40
N TYR A 46 -0.92 7.54 -9.09
CA TYR A 46 -2.24 7.86 -8.55
C TYR A 46 -2.11 8.54 -7.19
N PHE A 47 -2.85 9.62 -6.98
CA PHE A 47 -2.96 10.32 -5.71
C PHE A 47 -4.33 11.00 -5.63
N ARG A 48 -5.12 10.67 -4.61
CA ARG A 48 -6.43 11.29 -4.36
C ARG A 48 -6.71 11.38 -2.87
N ASN A 49 -7.28 12.51 -2.46
CA ASN A 49 -8.08 12.58 -1.24
C ASN A 49 -9.46 11.99 -1.53
N VAL A 50 -10.07 11.39 -0.51
CA VAL A 50 -11.31 10.63 -0.62
C VAL A 50 -12.33 11.21 0.34
N ILE A 51 -13.56 11.39 -0.13
CA ILE A 51 -14.70 11.73 0.73
C ILE A 51 -15.06 10.45 1.51
N PRO A 52 -14.89 10.41 2.84
CA PRO A 52 -15.15 9.20 3.62
C PRO A 52 -16.61 8.77 3.49
N SER A 53 -16.85 7.46 3.44
CA SER A 53 -18.20 6.90 3.25
C SER A 53 -19.09 7.00 4.49
N GLN A 54 -18.55 7.47 5.61
CA GLN A 54 -19.21 7.63 6.89
C GLN A 54 -18.75 8.94 7.55
N GLU A 55 -19.54 9.44 8.50
CA GLU A 55 -19.19 10.64 9.26
C GLU A 55 -17.87 10.44 10.02
N VAL A 56 -16.95 11.39 9.84
CA VAL A 56 -15.64 11.38 10.49
C VAL A 56 -15.79 11.83 11.93
N THR A 57 -15.37 10.97 12.86
CA THR A 57 -15.36 11.26 14.30
C THR A 57 -13.95 11.48 14.85
N ASP A 58 -12.90 11.09 14.12
CA ASP A 58 -11.51 11.38 14.41
C ASP A 58 -10.70 11.51 13.11
N LEU A 59 -10.13 12.67 12.81
CA LEU A 59 -9.30 12.85 11.61
C LEU A 59 -7.95 12.16 11.68
N ARG A 60 -7.50 11.81 12.90
CA ARG A 60 -6.14 11.31 13.15
C ARG A 60 -5.07 12.24 12.55
N SER A 61 -5.31 13.55 12.54
CA SER A 61 -4.44 14.54 11.87
C SER A 61 -3.00 14.54 12.36
N HIS A 62 -2.77 14.14 13.61
CA HIS A 62 -1.42 13.97 14.17
C HIS A 62 -0.62 12.83 13.51
N ILE A 63 -1.31 11.92 12.82
CA ILE A 63 -0.74 10.84 12.00
C ILE A 63 -0.84 11.22 10.53
N THR A 64 -2.03 11.53 10.03
CA THR A 64 -2.30 11.61 8.56
C THR A 64 -2.01 12.98 7.94
N GLY A 65 -1.89 14.02 8.76
CA GLY A 65 -1.83 15.42 8.32
C GLY A 65 -3.11 15.93 7.63
N LEU A 66 -4.21 15.16 7.64
CA LEU A 66 -5.47 15.54 7.00
C LEU A 66 -6.24 16.61 7.80
N THR A 67 -6.88 17.50 7.06
CA THR A 67 -7.87 18.47 7.55
C THR A 67 -9.28 18.11 7.05
N LEU A 68 -10.32 18.75 7.60
CA LEU A 68 -11.68 18.58 7.07
C LEU A 68 -11.82 19.11 5.64
N ASP A 69 -11.07 20.16 5.29
CA ASP A 69 -11.12 20.76 3.96
C ASP A 69 -10.54 19.81 2.90
N ASP A 70 -9.52 19.01 3.24
CA ASP A 70 -8.96 17.98 2.35
C ASP A 70 -10.00 16.94 1.90
N LEU A 71 -11.07 16.74 2.67
CA LEU A 71 -12.09 15.71 2.47
C LEU A 71 -13.33 16.23 1.73
N LYS A 72 -13.32 17.50 1.31
CA LYS A 72 -14.42 18.16 0.62
C LYS A 72 -14.30 18.03 -0.89
N GLU A 73 -15.44 17.87 -1.56
CA GLU A 73 -15.52 17.82 -3.01
C GLU A 73 -14.97 19.11 -3.64
N GLU A 74 -15.22 20.27 -3.00
CA GLU A 74 -14.72 21.57 -3.46
C GLU A 74 -13.19 21.69 -3.42
N ALA A 75 -12.52 20.89 -2.58
CA ALA A 75 -11.06 20.78 -2.54
C ALA A 75 -10.51 19.69 -3.49
N GLY A 76 -11.38 19.03 -4.25
CA GLY A 76 -11.01 17.97 -5.20
C GLY A 76 -10.98 16.56 -4.61
N ALA A 77 -11.50 16.35 -3.39
CA ALA A 77 -11.74 15.01 -2.89
C ALA A 77 -12.81 14.29 -3.72
N VAL A 78 -12.65 12.99 -3.93
CA VAL A 78 -13.57 12.20 -4.76
C VAL A 78 -14.30 11.14 -3.92
N PRO A 79 -15.50 10.70 -4.32
CA PRO A 79 -16.22 9.63 -3.63
C PRO A 79 -15.43 8.31 -3.62
N LEU A 80 -15.55 7.53 -2.54
CA LEU A 80 -14.90 6.23 -2.38
C LEU A 80 -15.14 5.30 -3.59
N GLU A 81 -16.36 5.27 -4.14
CA GLU A 81 -16.70 4.42 -5.28
C GLU A 81 -15.85 4.72 -6.52
N THR A 82 -15.59 6.00 -6.80
CA THR A 82 -14.72 6.42 -7.91
C THR A 82 -13.30 5.91 -7.70
N VAL A 83 -12.77 6.08 -6.48
CA VAL A 83 -11.45 5.62 -6.10
C VAL A 83 -11.34 4.09 -6.21
N GLN A 84 -12.36 3.35 -5.77
CA GLN A 84 -12.38 1.89 -5.87
C GLN A 84 -12.26 1.41 -7.31
N GLN A 85 -13.01 2.02 -8.23
CA GLN A 85 -12.97 1.67 -9.65
C GLN A 85 -11.59 1.96 -10.27
N GLU A 86 -11.05 3.14 -10.00
CA GLU A 86 -9.73 3.58 -10.52
C GLU A 86 -8.59 2.73 -9.96
N VAL A 87 -8.55 2.53 -8.64
CA VAL A 87 -7.55 1.70 -7.95
C VAL A 87 -7.66 0.25 -8.41
N SER A 88 -8.86 -0.33 -8.46
CA SER A 88 -9.05 -1.71 -8.93
C SER A 88 -8.51 -1.90 -10.36
N SER A 89 -8.76 -0.94 -11.25
CA SER A 89 -8.22 -0.94 -12.62
C SER A 89 -6.70 -0.88 -12.65
N LEU A 90 -6.10 -0.02 -11.83
CA LEU A 90 -4.64 0.12 -11.72
C LEU A 90 -3.97 -1.14 -11.15
N LEU A 91 -4.60 -1.80 -10.18
CA LEU A 91 -4.08 -3.01 -9.53
C LEU A 91 -4.27 -4.28 -10.36
N LYS A 92 -5.15 -4.26 -11.37
CA LYS A 92 -5.43 -5.41 -12.23
C LYS A 92 -4.16 -5.91 -12.92
N ASP A 93 -3.91 -7.21 -12.80
CA ASP A 93 -2.76 -7.94 -13.36
C ASP A 93 -1.40 -7.35 -12.94
N LYS A 94 -1.33 -6.69 -11.78
CA LYS A 94 -0.09 -6.16 -11.20
C LYS A 94 0.43 -6.99 -10.04
N ILE A 95 1.70 -6.78 -9.73
CA ILE A 95 2.28 -7.13 -8.45
C ILE A 95 2.00 -5.97 -7.50
N LEU A 96 1.20 -6.19 -6.46
CA LEU A 96 0.89 -5.19 -5.44
C LEU A 96 1.93 -5.24 -4.33
N VAL A 97 2.65 -4.13 -4.15
CA VAL A 97 3.62 -3.91 -3.07
C VAL A 97 3.01 -3.00 -2.02
N GLY A 98 3.45 -3.12 -0.77
CA GLY A 98 3.06 -2.21 0.31
C GLY A 98 3.53 -2.71 1.66
N HIS A 99 3.01 -2.12 2.73
CA HIS A 99 3.35 -2.47 4.11
C HIS A 99 2.08 -2.67 4.94
N ALA A 100 1.84 -3.90 5.41
CA ALA A 100 0.61 -4.27 6.11
C ALA A 100 -0.68 -4.07 5.28
N LEU A 101 -0.58 -4.33 3.96
CA LEU A 101 -1.60 -4.14 2.91
C LEU A 101 -3.02 -4.64 3.21
N ARG A 102 -3.20 -5.49 4.23
CA ARG A 102 -4.53 -5.88 4.69
C ARG A 102 -5.33 -4.66 5.15
N ASN A 103 -4.69 -3.68 5.77
CA ASN A 103 -5.35 -2.48 6.27
C ASN A 103 -5.86 -1.63 5.11
N ASP A 104 -5.00 -1.36 4.12
CA ASP A 104 -5.31 -0.59 2.91
C ASP A 104 -6.43 -1.24 2.09
N LEU A 105 -6.27 -2.53 1.77
CA LEU A 105 -7.25 -3.28 0.99
C LEU A 105 -8.60 -3.38 1.71
N SER A 106 -8.61 -3.43 3.04
CA SER A 106 -9.85 -3.47 3.83
C SER A 106 -10.64 -2.17 3.72
N VAL A 107 -9.99 -1.01 3.85
CA VAL A 107 -10.70 0.29 3.74
C VAL A 107 -11.06 0.65 2.31
N LEU A 108 -10.32 0.12 1.33
CA LEU A 108 -10.70 0.15 -0.08
C LEU A 108 -11.81 -0.85 -0.42
N MET A 109 -12.13 -1.80 0.46
CA MET A 109 -13.02 -2.94 0.18
C MET A 109 -12.61 -3.73 -1.08
N LEU A 110 -11.30 -3.84 -1.31
CA LEU A 110 -10.72 -4.56 -2.44
C LEU A 110 -10.00 -5.82 -1.94
N SER A 111 -9.75 -6.73 -2.88
CA SER A 111 -8.87 -7.87 -2.66
C SER A 111 -7.83 -7.93 -3.78
N HIS A 112 -6.69 -8.55 -3.48
CA HIS A 112 -5.63 -8.77 -4.46
C HIS A 112 -5.11 -10.21 -4.35
N PRO A 113 -4.78 -10.89 -5.47
CA PRO A 113 -4.28 -12.26 -5.41
C PRO A 113 -3.03 -12.38 -4.54
N VAL A 114 -3.05 -13.28 -3.55
CA VAL A 114 -1.93 -13.51 -2.62
C VAL A 114 -0.61 -13.79 -3.36
N ARG A 115 -0.68 -14.48 -4.51
CA ARG A 115 0.48 -14.77 -5.36
C ARG A 115 1.11 -13.53 -5.99
N SER A 116 0.36 -12.45 -6.13
CA SER A 116 0.79 -11.17 -6.69
C SER A 116 0.96 -10.08 -5.61
N THR A 117 0.72 -10.39 -4.33
CA THR A 117 0.97 -9.46 -3.22
C THR A 117 2.40 -9.58 -2.68
N ARG A 118 3.03 -8.44 -2.39
CA ARG A 118 4.36 -8.28 -1.84
C ARG A 118 4.30 -7.36 -0.62
N ASP A 119 3.84 -7.91 0.50
CA ASP A 119 3.67 -7.20 1.77
C ASP A 119 4.98 -7.21 2.57
N THR A 120 5.66 -6.07 2.63
CA THR A 120 6.98 -5.91 3.26
C THR A 120 6.95 -6.23 4.75
N ALA A 121 5.80 -6.07 5.40
CA ALA A 121 5.61 -6.36 6.81
C ALA A 121 5.54 -7.88 7.11
N LYS A 122 5.27 -8.70 6.07
CA LYS A 122 5.17 -10.16 6.17
C LYS A 122 6.38 -10.90 5.60
N PHE A 123 7.26 -10.22 4.86
CA PHE A 123 8.37 -10.87 4.19
C PHE A 123 9.42 -11.37 5.20
N LYS A 124 9.70 -12.69 5.18
CA LYS A 124 10.53 -13.35 6.19
C LYS A 124 11.93 -12.74 6.34
N VAL A 125 12.54 -12.28 5.24
CA VAL A 125 13.88 -11.68 5.26
C VAL A 125 13.90 -10.31 5.97
N LEU A 126 12.80 -9.56 5.89
CA LEU A 126 12.65 -8.27 6.57
C LEU A 126 12.21 -8.41 8.03
N ARG A 127 11.75 -9.60 8.44
CA ARG A 127 11.39 -9.87 9.83
C ARG A 127 12.64 -10.26 10.62
N GLN A 128 12.82 -9.64 11.78
CA GLN A 128 13.89 -10.00 12.69
C GLN A 128 13.65 -11.40 13.26
N ALA A 129 14.68 -12.25 13.26
CA ALA A 129 14.59 -13.58 13.84
C ALA A 129 14.21 -13.48 15.33
N GLY A 130 13.15 -14.18 15.74
CA GLY A 130 12.66 -14.17 17.12
C GLY A 130 11.70 -13.01 17.48
N SER A 131 11.37 -12.09 16.56
CA SER A 131 10.36 -11.07 16.83
C SER A 131 8.94 -11.59 16.58
N ASN A 132 8.10 -11.51 17.61
CA ASN A 132 6.66 -11.81 17.50
C ASN A 132 5.87 -10.67 16.85
N GLY A 133 6.43 -9.45 16.83
CA GLY A 133 5.83 -8.27 16.21
C GLY A 133 6.08 -8.16 14.71
N MET A 134 5.15 -7.50 14.01
CA MET A 134 5.33 -7.02 12.65
C MET A 134 6.28 -5.81 12.67
N PRO A 135 7.35 -5.78 11.87
CA PRO A 135 8.27 -4.64 11.83
C PRO A 135 7.53 -3.40 11.32
N ARG A 136 7.84 -2.21 11.83
CA ARG A 136 7.27 -0.95 11.32
C ARG A 136 8.01 -0.54 10.05
N LEU A 137 7.32 0.08 9.11
CA LEU A 137 7.92 0.57 7.86
C LEU A 137 9.10 1.51 8.13
N LYS A 138 8.97 2.45 9.06
CA LYS A 138 10.05 3.37 9.43
C LYS A 138 11.32 2.67 9.93
N ASP A 139 11.18 1.56 10.66
CA ASP A 139 12.34 0.81 11.16
C ASP A 139 13.03 0.09 10.00
N LEU A 140 12.26 -0.48 9.07
CA LEU A 140 12.79 -1.11 7.86
C LEU A 140 13.46 -0.10 6.92
N ALA A 141 12.85 1.07 6.72
CA ALA A 141 13.39 2.14 5.90
C ALA A 141 14.70 2.69 6.50
N ALA A 142 14.73 2.92 7.82
CA ALA A 142 15.95 3.36 8.50
C ALA A 142 17.08 2.32 8.35
N PHE A 143 16.79 1.04 8.62
CA PHE A 143 17.81 -0.01 8.62
C PHE A 143 18.29 -0.40 7.22
N HIS A 144 17.38 -0.56 6.26
CA HIS A 144 17.71 -1.06 4.93
C HIS A 144 17.94 0.04 3.90
N LEU A 145 17.31 1.21 4.04
CA LEU A 145 17.38 2.28 3.04
C LEU A 145 18.17 3.50 3.53
N ASN A 146 18.55 3.54 4.81
CA ASN A 146 19.13 4.73 5.47
C ASN A 146 18.22 5.97 5.32
N GLN A 147 16.91 5.77 5.35
CA GLN A 147 15.90 6.83 5.23
C GLN A 147 15.19 7.02 6.55
N LYS A 148 15.00 8.28 6.96
CA LYS A 148 14.17 8.64 8.10
C LYS A 148 12.82 9.11 7.56
N ILE A 149 11.80 8.27 7.72
CA ILE A 149 10.43 8.51 7.27
C ILE A 149 9.49 8.56 8.48
N GLN A 150 8.28 9.09 8.30
CA GLN A 150 7.27 9.20 9.37
C GLN A 150 7.77 10.01 10.59
N ASP A 151 8.61 11.03 10.37
CA ASP A 151 9.09 11.95 11.41
C ASP A 151 8.08 13.10 11.58
N GLY A 152 7.00 12.81 12.29
CA GLY A 152 5.84 13.70 12.43
C GLY A 152 4.60 13.08 11.81
N VAL A 153 3.94 13.82 10.91
CA VAL A 153 2.85 13.27 10.10
C VAL A 153 3.40 12.34 9.03
N HIS A 154 2.65 11.31 8.69
CA HIS A 154 2.92 10.39 7.61
C HIS A 154 2.68 11.08 6.27
N ASP A 155 3.57 10.81 5.31
CA ASP A 155 3.38 11.13 3.91
C ASP A 155 3.18 9.82 3.14
N PRO A 156 1.96 9.56 2.61
CA PRO A 156 1.69 8.30 1.93
C PRO A 156 2.51 8.14 0.64
N ILE A 157 3.04 9.23 0.06
CA ILE A 157 3.97 9.15 -1.07
C ILE A 157 5.32 8.61 -0.60
N GLU A 158 5.84 9.12 0.52
CA GLU A 158 7.08 8.64 1.14
C GLU A 158 6.96 7.17 1.54
N ASP A 159 5.84 6.80 2.18
CA ASP A 159 5.58 5.44 2.65
C ASP A 159 5.44 4.44 1.48
N ALA A 160 4.63 4.78 0.45
CA ALA A 160 4.49 3.96 -0.74
C ALA A 160 5.84 3.77 -1.46
N ARG A 161 6.68 4.81 -1.52
CA ARG A 161 8.04 4.74 -2.10
C ARG A 161 8.96 3.87 -1.27
N ALA A 162 8.98 4.02 0.05
CA ALA A 162 9.81 3.21 0.94
C ALA A 162 9.45 1.71 0.81
N ALA A 163 8.16 1.38 0.76
CA ALA A 163 7.71 0.01 0.52
C ALA A 163 8.15 -0.54 -0.85
N MET A 164 8.03 0.26 -1.92
CA MET A 164 8.53 -0.11 -3.25
C MET A 164 10.06 -0.32 -3.26
N GLN A 165 10.81 0.57 -2.62
CA GLN A 165 12.26 0.48 -2.53
C GLN A 165 12.71 -0.77 -1.76
N LEU A 166 12.04 -1.12 -0.66
CA LEU A 166 12.27 -2.38 0.05
C LEU A 166 11.99 -3.59 -0.86
N TYR A 167 10.88 -3.60 -1.59
CA TYR A 167 10.60 -4.66 -2.55
C TYR A 167 11.70 -4.78 -3.61
N VAL A 168 12.08 -3.68 -4.26
CA VAL A 168 13.11 -3.67 -5.31
C VAL A 168 14.45 -4.15 -4.76
N LYS A 169 14.85 -3.70 -3.56
CA LYS A 169 16.11 -4.10 -2.91
C LYS A 169 16.20 -5.60 -2.63
N PHE A 170 15.07 -6.24 -2.34
CA PHE A 170 15.00 -7.67 -2.03
C PHE A 170 14.30 -8.50 -3.11
N LYS A 171 14.12 -7.94 -4.32
CA LYS A 171 13.29 -8.52 -5.38
C LYS A 171 13.72 -9.93 -5.74
N ASP A 172 15.01 -10.16 -5.91
CA ASP A 172 15.55 -11.47 -6.30
C ASP A 172 15.23 -12.54 -5.25
N MET A 173 15.37 -12.21 -3.96
CA MET A 173 15.01 -13.12 -2.86
C MET A 173 13.50 -13.36 -2.80
N TRP A 174 12.72 -12.31 -3.07
CA TRP A 174 11.27 -12.40 -3.07
C TRP A 174 10.77 -13.30 -4.18
N GLU A 175 11.11 -13.01 -5.43
CA GLU A 175 10.60 -13.75 -6.59
C GLU A 175 11.13 -15.21 -6.59
N SER A 176 12.38 -15.43 -6.18
CA SER A 176 12.91 -16.80 -5.99
C SER A 176 12.10 -17.60 -4.97
N SER A 177 11.62 -16.96 -3.89
CA SER A 177 10.81 -17.66 -2.90
C SER A 177 9.48 -18.14 -3.48
N TYR A 178 8.89 -17.43 -4.45
CA TYR A 178 7.65 -17.82 -5.12
C TYR A 178 7.88 -18.84 -6.23
N ASP A 179 9.01 -18.79 -6.94
CA ASP A 179 9.39 -19.79 -7.94
C ASP A 179 9.60 -21.18 -7.31
N VAL A 180 10.16 -21.23 -6.10
CA VAL A 180 10.28 -22.49 -5.34
C VAL A 180 8.91 -23.07 -4.98
N TYR A 181 7.91 -22.24 -4.63
CA TYR A 181 6.54 -22.72 -4.40
C TYR A 181 5.85 -23.12 -5.71
N ALA A 182 6.06 -22.40 -6.81
CA ALA A 182 5.52 -22.77 -8.12
C ALA A 182 6.08 -24.11 -8.62
N CYS A 183 7.37 -24.35 -8.40
CA CYS A 183 8.02 -25.64 -8.68
C CYS A 183 7.45 -26.75 -7.80
N LYS A 184 7.29 -26.53 -6.48
CA LYS A 184 6.72 -27.53 -5.57
C LYS A 184 5.28 -27.92 -5.92
N VAL A 185 4.43 -26.97 -6.31
CA VAL A 185 3.04 -27.27 -6.70
C VAL A 185 2.98 -28.02 -8.03
N ARG A 186 3.86 -27.72 -8.99
CA ARG A 186 3.95 -28.46 -10.26
C ARG A 186 4.46 -29.89 -10.11
N CYS A 187 5.25 -30.16 -9.07
CA CYS A 187 5.82 -31.47 -8.79
C CYS A 187 4.99 -32.33 -7.81
N LEU A 188 3.79 -31.90 -7.41
CA LEU A 188 2.89 -32.76 -6.65
C LEU A 188 2.32 -33.83 -7.60
N PRO A 189 2.45 -35.13 -7.29
CA PRO A 189 1.81 -36.16 -8.09
C PRO A 189 0.29 -35.94 -8.06
N ASP A 190 -0.33 -36.05 -9.22
CA ASP A 190 -1.78 -35.92 -9.39
C ASP A 190 -2.47 -37.01 -8.57
N VAL A 191 -3.03 -36.65 -7.41
CA VAL A 191 -3.72 -37.61 -6.53
C VAL A 191 -5.16 -37.89 -6.99
N HIS A 192 -5.56 -37.46 -8.18
CA HIS A 192 -6.90 -37.72 -8.75
C HIS A 192 -6.84 -38.42 -10.11
N ALA A 193 -5.94 -39.39 -10.24
CA ALA A 193 -6.01 -40.43 -11.28
C ALA A 193 -6.23 -41.80 -10.62
N CYS A 194 -7.49 -42.10 -10.28
CA CYS A 194 -8.06 -43.44 -10.12
C CYS A 194 -9.58 -43.36 -10.32
#